data_AF-A0A7G6Y6Q7-F1
#
_entry.id   AF-A0A7G6Y6Q7-F1
#
_cell.length_a   1.000
_cell.length_b   1.000
_cell.length_c   1.000
_cell.angle_alpha   90.00
_cell.angle_beta   90.00
_cell.angle_gamma   90.00
#
_symmetry.space_group_name_H-M   'P 1'
#
loop_
_entity.id
_entity.type
_entity.pdbx_description
1 polymer ?
#
loop_
_entity_poly.entity_id
_entity_poly.type
_entity_poly.pdbx_seq_one_letter_code
_entity_poly.pdbx_strand_id
1 'polypeptide(L)'
;MYSCPFVDIRTSSADPGLQNACPDRKQLEIANINELKPDLLFVTNAPNDYKNVDTGKVITASEYQAGLTRTLEQVAPAVGKILTLAAPPADKDVRECYSPRTSPADCVSTVPARWKAFGSADAKVVASLDGVHIDSRPLFCVSDRCPAFVASIPVKVDTTHITREYGRHIYPALVALLAENGVSLTPQAEADSPQSEAVDSGGS
;
A
#
# COMPACT_ATOMS: atom_id res chain seq x y z
N MET A 1 -3.71 -15.10 -4.43
CA MET A 1 -4.24 -13.80 -3.94
C MET A 1 -3.40 -12.72 -4.59
N TYR A 2 -3.95 -11.99 -5.56
CA TYR A 2 -3.22 -10.94 -6.28
C TYR A 2 -4.06 -9.66 -6.20
N SER A 3 -3.41 -8.53 -5.96
CA SER A 3 -4.04 -7.23 -6.11
C SER A 3 -3.92 -6.79 -7.58
N CYS A 4 -4.82 -5.92 -8.02
CA CYS A 4 -4.64 -5.19 -9.26
C CYS A 4 -3.76 -3.98 -8.93
N PRO A 5 -2.45 -3.97 -9.28
CA PRO A 5 -1.62 -2.81 -8.95
C PRO A 5 -2.15 -1.58 -9.68
N PHE A 6 -2.19 -0.44 -8.99
CA PHE A 6 -2.72 0.83 -9.51
C PHE A 6 -1.71 1.48 -10.48
N VAL A 7 -1.54 0.83 -11.62
CA VAL A 7 -0.65 1.20 -12.72
C VAL A 7 -1.31 0.83 -14.05
N ASP A 8 -1.05 1.63 -15.08
CA ASP A 8 -1.55 1.44 -16.44
C ASP A 8 -0.76 0.35 -17.20
N ILE A 9 -0.82 -0.87 -16.67
CA ILE A 9 -0.29 -2.10 -17.26
C ILE A 9 -1.27 -3.24 -16.98
N ARG A 10 -1.54 -4.06 -18.01
CA ARG A 10 -2.27 -5.32 -17.81
C ARG A 10 -1.35 -6.34 -17.17
N THR A 11 -1.65 -6.75 -15.95
CA THR A 11 -0.83 -7.70 -15.18
C THR A 11 -1.39 -9.11 -15.26
N SER A 12 -0.54 -10.08 -15.55
CA SER A 12 -0.92 -11.49 -15.56
C SER A 12 -1.30 -11.97 -14.16
N SER A 13 -2.27 -12.87 -14.07
CA SER A 13 -2.62 -13.55 -12.83
C SER A 13 -2.79 -15.04 -13.10
N ALA A 14 -2.47 -15.89 -12.12
CA ALA A 14 -2.77 -17.32 -12.18
C ALA A 14 -4.29 -17.59 -12.15
N ASP A 15 -5.07 -16.63 -11.66
CA ASP A 15 -6.53 -16.60 -11.73
C ASP A 15 -6.96 -15.77 -12.98
N PRO A 16 -7.54 -16.42 -14.01
CA PRO A 16 -8.01 -15.74 -15.22
C PRO A 16 -9.16 -14.75 -14.96
N GLY A 17 -10.04 -15.04 -14.00
CA GLY A 17 -11.15 -14.15 -13.65
C GLY A 17 -10.61 -12.83 -13.10
N LEU A 18 -9.61 -12.91 -12.22
CA LEU A 18 -8.92 -11.73 -11.70
C LEU A 18 -8.15 -10.97 -12.78
N GLN A 19 -7.42 -11.68 -13.66
CA GLN A 19 -6.70 -11.04 -14.76
C GLN A 19 -7.64 -10.20 -15.64
N ASN A 20 -8.82 -10.74 -15.94
CA ASN A 20 -9.82 -10.08 -16.78
C ASN A 20 -10.53 -8.94 -16.06
N ALA A 21 -10.72 -9.03 -14.74
CA ALA A 21 -11.39 -7.99 -13.95
C ALA A 21 -10.49 -6.78 -13.63
N CYS A 22 -9.17 -6.95 -13.61
CA CYS A 22 -8.26 -5.88 -13.18
C CYS A 22 -8.32 -4.60 -14.02
N PRO A 23 -8.40 -4.62 -15.37
CA PRO A 23 -8.52 -3.40 -16.17
C PRO A 23 -9.73 -2.55 -15.76
N ASP A 24 -10.91 -3.16 -15.68
CA ASP A 24 -12.15 -2.47 -15.32
C ASP A 24 -12.12 -1.95 -13.89
N ARG A 25 -11.56 -2.74 -12.95
CA ARG A 25 -11.38 -2.29 -11.57
C ARG A 25 -10.50 -1.04 -11.49
N LYS A 26 -9.39 -0.98 -12.22
CA LYS A 26 -8.49 0.20 -12.23
C LYS A 26 -9.20 1.44 -12.76
N GLN A 27 -9.98 1.29 -13.84
CA GLN A 27 -10.76 2.39 -14.40
C GLN A 27 -11.85 2.88 -13.44
N LEU A 28 -12.52 1.95 -12.74
CA LEU A 28 -13.48 2.29 -11.70
C LEU A 28 -12.82 3.07 -10.54
N GLU A 29 -11.63 2.67 -10.09
CA GLU A 29 -10.91 3.42 -9.05
C GLU A 29 -10.53 4.84 -9.51
N ILE A 30 -10.06 5.00 -10.75
CA ILE A 30 -9.79 6.32 -11.34
C ILE A 30 -11.05 7.18 -11.35
N ALA A 31 -12.19 6.62 -11.79
CA ALA A 31 -13.46 7.32 -11.81
C ALA A 31 -13.91 7.74 -10.39
N ASN A 32 -13.84 6.82 -9.43
CA ASN A 32 -14.18 7.09 -8.03
C ASN A 32 -13.31 8.20 -7.42
N ILE A 33 -12.00 8.22 -7.69
CA ILE A 33 -11.10 9.27 -7.20
C ILE A 33 -11.48 10.63 -7.81
N ASN A 34 -11.75 10.66 -9.12
CA ASN A 34 -12.14 11.89 -9.81
C ASN A 34 -13.52 12.44 -9.36
N GLU A 35 -14.43 11.54 -8.96
CA GLU A 35 -15.72 11.91 -8.38
C GLU A 35 -15.59 12.38 -6.93
N LEU A 36 -14.88 11.64 -6.09
CA LEU A 36 -14.71 11.91 -4.66
C LEU A 36 -13.89 13.17 -4.39
N LYS A 37 -12.92 13.48 -5.26
CA LYS A 37 -12.00 14.62 -5.15
C LYS A 37 -11.30 14.69 -3.78
N PRO A 38 -10.52 13.67 -3.39
CA PRO A 38 -9.96 13.59 -2.05
C PRO A 38 -8.87 14.65 -1.82
N ASP A 39 -8.81 15.19 -0.60
CA ASP A 39 -7.71 16.07 -0.18
C ASP A 39 -6.34 15.34 -0.20
N LEU A 40 -6.35 14.03 0.02
CA LEU A 40 -5.16 13.19 0.09
C LEU A 40 -5.44 11.80 -0.48
N LEU A 41 -4.63 11.37 -1.46
CA LEU A 41 -4.67 10.03 -2.03
C LEU A 41 -3.45 9.22 -1.58
N PHE A 42 -3.68 8.08 -0.94
CA PHE A 42 -2.66 7.07 -0.64
C PHE A 42 -2.64 5.99 -1.71
N VAL A 43 -1.48 5.76 -2.33
CA VAL A 43 -1.26 4.68 -3.29
C VAL A 43 -0.21 3.73 -2.74
N THR A 44 -0.59 2.47 -2.56
CA THR A 44 0.33 1.40 -2.15
C THR A 44 0.24 0.25 -3.14
N ASN A 45 1.35 0.01 -3.84
CA ASN A 45 1.51 -1.15 -4.72
C ASN A 45 2.53 -2.12 -4.10
N ALA A 46 2.22 -3.41 -4.14
CA ALA A 46 3.20 -4.44 -3.80
C ALA A 46 4.17 -4.64 -4.99
N PRO A 47 5.50 -4.64 -4.78
CA PRO A 47 6.48 -4.82 -5.84
C PRO A 47 6.64 -6.29 -6.25
N ASN A 48 5.52 -7.00 -6.45
CA ASN A 48 5.50 -8.40 -6.86
C ASN A 48 6.06 -8.57 -8.29
N ASP A 49 6.42 -9.79 -8.66
CA ASP A 49 6.87 -10.15 -10.01
C ASP A 49 5.70 -10.30 -11.00
N TYR A 50 4.84 -9.28 -11.06
CA TYR A 50 3.78 -9.21 -12.06
C TYR A 50 4.39 -9.27 -13.47
N LYS A 51 3.81 -10.09 -14.34
CA LYS A 51 4.16 -10.08 -15.76
C LYS A 51 3.19 -9.19 -16.52
N ASN A 52 3.68 -8.51 -17.54
CA ASN A 52 2.83 -7.81 -18.49
C ASN A 52 2.15 -8.85 -19.39
N VAL A 53 0.81 -8.80 -19.51
CA VAL A 53 0.04 -9.74 -20.34
C VAL A 53 0.46 -9.67 -21.81
N ASP A 54 0.81 -8.48 -22.31
CA ASP A 54 1.10 -8.24 -23.73
C ASP A 54 2.48 -8.78 -24.12
N THR A 55 3.45 -8.73 -23.21
CA THR A 55 4.84 -9.15 -23.49
C THR A 55 5.21 -10.50 -22.88
N GLY A 56 4.44 -10.98 -21.91
CA GLY A 56 4.74 -12.17 -21.10
C GLY A 56 5.95 -12.02 -20.16
N LYS A 57 6.57 -10.84 -20.11
CA LYS A 57 7.78 -10.57 -19.32
C LYS A 57 7.43 -9.98 -17.96
N VAL A 58 8.29 -10.21 -16.97
CA VAL A 58 8.19 -9.54 -15.66
C VAL A 58 8.32 -8.04 -15.86
N ILE A 59 7.42 -7.28 -15.25
CA ILE A 59 7.39 -5.82 -15.31
C ILE A 59 8.66 -5.28 -14.65
N THR A 60 9.41 -4.50 -15.41
CA THR A 60 10.59 -3.77 -14.95
C THR A 60 10.19 -2.53 -14.15
N ALA A 61 11.12 -1.99 -13.35
CA ALA A 61 10.87 -0.74 -12.63
C ALA A 61 10.59 0.45 -13.57
N SER A 62 11.18 0.46 -14.77
CA SER A 62 10.94 1.49 -15.78
C SER A 62 9.52 1.41 -16.36
N GLU A 63 9.07 0.20 -16.73
CA GLU A 63 7.70 -0.01 -17.20
C GLU A 63 6.69 0.36 -16.10
N TYR A 64 6.93 -0.10 -14.87
CA TYR A 64 6.14 0.27 -13.70
C TYR A 64 6.05 1.79 -13.52
N GLN A 65 7.19 2.50 -13.56
CA GLN A 65 7.25 3.95 -13.44
C GLN A 65 6.37 4.62 -14.50
N ALA A 66 6.53 4.25 -15.77
CA ALA A 66 5.75 4.82 -16.86
C ALA A 66 4.24 4.54 -16.73
N GLY A 67 3.87 3.32 -16.30
CA GLY A 67 2.48 2.95 -16.05
C GLY A 67 1.88 3.70 -14.87
N LEU A 68 2.63 3.87 -13.79
CA LEU A 68 2.20 4.64 -12.62
C LEU A 68 2.03 6.12 -12.97
N THR A 69 2.97 6.72 -13.73
CA THR A 69 2.85 8.10 -14.22
C THR A 69 1.53 8.30 -14.97
N ARG A 70 1.25 7.47 -15.98
CA ARG A 70 0.00 7.60 -16.76
C ARG A 70 -1.25 7.41 -15.89
N THR A 71 -1.21 6.56 -14.88
CA THR A 71 -2.34 6.38 -13.95
C THR A 71 -2.52 7.60 -13.05
N LEU A 72 -1.45 8.12 -12.45
CA LEU A 72 -1.55 9.24 -11.51
C LEU A 72 -1.88 10.56 -12.20
N GLU A 73 -1.43 10.77 -13.44
CA GLU A 73 -1.82 11.94 -14.25
C GLU A 73 -3.33 12.01 -14.50
N GLN A 74 -4.04 10.88 -14.54
CA GLN A 74 -5.49 10.83 -14.74
C GLN A 74 -6.30 11.28 -13.51
N VAL A 75 -5.69 11.25 -12.32
CA VAL A 75 -6.36 11.60 -11.06
C VAL A 75 -5.79 12.86 -10.42
N ALA A 76 -4.56 13.26 -10.77
CA ALA A 76 -3.90 14.44 -10.20
C ALA A 76 -4.75 15.73 -10.23
N PRO A 77 -5.51 16.05 -11.30
CA PRO A 77 -6.35 17.26 -11.31
C PRO A 77 -7.49 17.27 -10.27
N ALA A 78 -7.87 16.10 -9.74
CA ALA A 78 -8.97 15.95 -8.78
C ALA A 78 -8.51 15.77 -7.33
N VAL A 79 -7.20 15.60 -7.08
CA VAL A 79 -6.65 15.24 -5.78
C VAL A 79 -5.84 16.41 -5.21
N GLY A 80 -6.02 16.71 -3.92
CA GLY A 80 -5.27 17.76 -3.24
C GLY A 80 -3.77 17.45 -3.13
N LYS A 81 -3.43 16.24 -2.66
CA LYS A 81 -2.04 15.74 -2.60
C LYS A 81 -1.99 14.23 -2.86
N ILE A 82 -1.04 13.80 -3.69
CA ILE A 82 -0.79 12.37 -3.93
C ILE A 82 0.38 11.90 -3.08
N LEU A 83 0.19 10.77 -2.42
CA LEU A 83 1.22 10.08 -1.66
C LEU A 83 1.33 8.64 -2.11
N THR A 84 2.56 8.17 -2.34
CA THR A 84 2.84 6.74 -2.41
C THR A 84 3.36 6.26 -1.07
N LEU A 85 2.79 5.19 -0.55
CA LEU A 85 3.29 4.52 0.66
C LEU A 85 3.86 3.18 0.25
N ALA A 86 5.17 3.01 0.44
CA ALA A 86 5.83 1.77 0.08
C ALA A 86 5.22 0.59 0.86
N ALA A 87 4.89 -0.49 0.15
CA ALA A 87 4.47 -1.73 0.81
C ALA A 87 5.60 -2.28 1.71
N PRO A 88 5.31 -3.13 2.70
CA PRO A 88 6.35 -3.78 3.50
C PRO A 88 7.34 -4.56 2.59
N PRO A 89 8.67 -4.52 2.84
CA PRO A 89 9.63 -5.32 2.10
C PRO A 89 9.32 -6.82 2.19
N ALA A 90 9.13 -7.51 1.07
CA ALA A 90 8.74 -8.92 1.01
C ALA A 90 9.92 -9.81 0.61
N ASP A 91 10.36 -10.70 1.51
CA ASP A 91 11.49 -11.62 1.30
C ASP A 91 11.14 -13.03 1.81
N LYS A 92 11.11 -13.26 3.13
CA LYS A 92 10.78 -14.56 3.71
C LYS A 92 9.31 -14.70 4.10
N ASP A 93 8.78 -15.92 3.97
CA ASP A 93 7.49 -16.31 4.51
C ASP A 93 7.64 -16.88 5.92
N VAL A 94 6.95 -16.28 6.90
CA VAL A 94 6.98 -16.76 8.29
C VAL A 94 6.50 -18.21 8.42
N ARG A 95 5.60 -18.64 7.53
CA ARG A 95 5.02 -19.99 7.51
C ARG A 95 6.02 -21.04 7.05
N GLU A 96 7.04 -20.63 6.30
CA GLU A 96 8.08 -21.53 5.76
C GLU A 96 9.32 -21.56 6.64
N CYS A 97 9.70 -20.43 7.25
CA CYS A 97 10.89 -20.35 8.09
C CYS A 97 10.66 -20.81 9.55
N TYR A 98 9.41 -20.85 10.03
CA TYR A 98 9.08 -21.33 11.37
C TYR A 98 8.98 -22.86 11.43
N SER A 99 9.76 -23.48 12.31
CA SER A 99 9.72 -24.91 12.60
C SER A 99 10.17 -25.17 14.04
N PRO A 100 9.93 -26.38 14.60
CA PRO A 100 10.46 -26.76 15.92
C PRO A 100 12.00 -26.73 16.04
N ARG A 101 12.73 -26.55 14.93
CA ARG A 101 14.21 -26.51 14.90
C ARG A 101 14.78 -25.16 14.48
N THR A 102 13.94 -24.14 14.23
CA THR A 102 14.39 -22.79 13.87
C THR A 102 14.15 -21.80 15.00
N SER A 103 14.81 -20.64 14.89
CA SER A 103 14.68 -19.49 15.78
C SER A 103 14.06 -18.31 15.03
N PRO A 104 13.54 -17.29 15.73
CA PRO A 104 13.08 -16.05 15.08
C PRO A 104 14.15 -15.37 14.19
N ALA A 105 15.44 -15.58 14.50
CA ALA A 105 16.55 -15.04 13.70
C ALA A 105 16.59 -15.65 12.29
N ASP A 106 16.18 -16.91 12.13
CA ASP A 106 16.11 -17.59 10.82
C ASP A 106 15.03 -17.00 9.92
N CYS A 107 14.03 -16.36 10.51
CA CYS A 107 12.94 -15.65 9.84
C CYS A 107 13.23 -14.16 9.57
N VAL A 108 14.44 -13.67 9.87
CA VAL A 108 14.81 -12.28 9.52
C VAL A 108 14.90 -12.15 8.01
N SER A 109 14.05 -11.28 7.46
CA SER A 109 14.02 -10.89 6.05
C SER A 109 15.02 -9.77 5.76
N THR A 110 15.32 -9.57 4.48
CA THR A 110 16.11 -8.44 3.98
C THR A 110 15.26 -7.54 3.10
N VAL A 111 15.79 -6.38 2.70
CA VAL A 111 15.14 -5.48 1.74
C VAL A 111 15.55 -5.84 0.30
N PRO A 112 14.64 -6.38 -0.54
CA PRO A 112 15.00 -6.81 -1.88
C PRO A 112 15.38 -5.65 -2.81
N ALA A 113 16.26 -5.91 -3.78
CA ALA A 113 16.62 -4.92 -4.79
C ALA A 113 15.41 -4.42 -5.61
N ARG A 114 14.47 -5.31 -5.94
CA ARG A 114 13.22 -4.96 -6.64
C ARG A 114 12.38 -3.96 -5.83
N TRP A 115 12.27 -4.17 -4.53
CA TRP A 115 11.56 -3.25 -3.63
C TRP A 115 12.19 -1.85 -3.69
N LYS A 116 13.53 -1.76 -3.61
CA LYS A 116 14.26 -0.48 -3.70
C LYS A 116 14.06 0.21 -5.06
N ALA A 117 14.08 -0.57 -6.14
CA ALA A 117 13.87 -0.06 -7.50
C ALA A 117 12.45 0.49 -7.71
N PHE A 118 11.43 -0.20 -7.18
CA PHE A 118 10.03 0.24 -7.26
C PHE A 118 9.77 1.46 -6.38
N GLY A 119 10.31 1.50 -5.15
CA GLY A 119 10.24 2.71 -4.31
C GLY A 119 10.92 3.92 -4.95
N SER A 120 12.04 3.73 -5.66
CA SER A 120 12.65 4.81 -6.45
C SER A 120 11.77 5.27 -7.61
N ALA A 121 11.05 4.36 -8.26
CA ALA A 121 10.09 4.71 -9.30
C ALA A 121 8.91 5.50 -8.71
N ASP A 122 8.31 5.01 -7.61
CA ASP A 122 7.24 5.71 -6.89
C ASP A 122 7.65 7.15 -6.54
N ALA A 123 8.84 7.33 -5.93
CA ALA A 123 9.39 8.63 -5.57
C ALA A 123 9.52 9.58 -6.77
N LYS A 124 10.00 9.09 -7.91
CA LYS A 124 10.12 9.91 -9.13
C LYS A 124 8.76 10.35 -9.67
N VAL A 125 7.77 9.44 -9.69
CA VAL A 125 6.45 9.76 -10.23
C VAL A 125 5.72 10.77 -9.36
N VAL A 126 5.66 10.55 -8.05
CA VAL A 126 4.96 11.51 -7.17
C VAL A 126 5.67 12.86 -7.11
N ALA A 127 7.00 12.90 -7.18
CA ALA A 127 7.74 14.16 -7.24
C ALA A 127 7.42 14.98 -8.51
N SER A 128 7.11 14.34 -9.64
CA SER A 128 6.66 15.06 -10.85
C SER A 128 5.23 15.61 -10.76
N LEU A 129 4.50 15.27 -9.70
CA LEU A 129 3.10 15.66 -9.45
C LEU A 129 2.96 16.41 -8.11
N ASP A 130 4.03 17.04 -7.61
CA ASP A 130 4.08 17.73 -6.31
C ASP A 130 3.63 16.88 -5.11
N GLY A 131 3.72 15.55 -5.26
CA GLY A 131 3.41 14.55 -4.26
C GLY A 131 4.62 14.10 -3.44
N VAL A 132 4.42 13.10 -2.59
CA VAL A 132 5.45 12.58 -1.68
C VAL A 132 5.48 11.05 -1.67
N HIS A 133 6.68 10.49 -1.55
CA HIS A 133 6.87 9.06 -1.35
C HIS A 133 7.27 8.79 0.09
N ILE A 134 6.53 7.90 0.74
CA ILE A 134 6.77 7.47 2.11
C ILE A 134 7.45 6.11 2.09
N ASP A 135 8.72 6.12 2.44
CA ASP A 135 9.49 4.92 2.69
C ASP A 135 9.08 4.30 4.02
N SER A 136 8.35 3.19 3.96
CA SER A 136 7.81 2.52 5.15
C SER A 136 8.84 1.62 5.85
N ARG A 137 10.07 1.47 5.33
CA ARG A 137 11.09 0.56 5.92
C ARG A 137 11.32 0.78 7.42
N PRO A 138 11.35 2.01 7.96
CA PRO A 138 11.52 2.22 9.40
C PRO A 138 10.44 1.57 10.25
N LEU A 139 9.25 1.31 9.69
CA LEU A 139 8.17 0.60 10.37
C LEU A 139 8.34 -0.92 10.39
N PHE A 140 9.29 -1.47 9.63
CA PHE A 140 9.44 -2.93 9.43
C PHE A 140 10.87 -3.44 9.61
N CYS A 141 11.88 -2.57 9.50
CA CYS A 141 13.27 -2.97 9.35
C CYS A 141 14.21 -2.05 10.13
N VAL A 142 15.32 -2.63 10.62
CA VAL A 142 16.47 -1.92 11.20
C VAL A 142 17.71 -2.37 10.44
N SER A 143 18.47 -1.41 9.89
CA SER A 143 19.70 -1.70 9.12
C SER A 143 19.49 -2.73 8.00
N ASP A 144 18.44 -2.57 7.19
CA ASP A 144 18.01 -3.47 6.10
C ASP A 144 17.66 -4.92 6.55
N ARG A 145 17.53 -5.17 7.86
CA ARG A 145 17.01 -6.43 8.41
C ARG A 145 15.59 -6.23 8.92
N CYS A 146 14.67 -7.06 8.46
CA CYS A 146 13.25 -6.94 8.74
C CYS A 146 12.79 -8.15 9.59
N PRO A 147 12.62 -8.00 10.91
CA PRO A 147 12.23 -9.09 11.80
C PRO A 147 10.83 -9.63 11.47
N ALA A 148 10.62 -10.94 11.70
CA ALA A 148 9.29 -11.54 11.60
C ALA A 148 8.37 -11.18 12.79
N PHE A 149 8.95 -10.70 13.89
CA PHE A 149 8.26 -10.30 15.11
C PHE A 149 8.81 -8.99 15.66
N VAL A 150 7.95 -8.15 16.24
CA VAL A 150 8.34 -6.96 17.01
C VAL A 150 7.69 -7.05 18.39
N ALA A 151 8.51 -6.97 19.45
CA ALA A 151 8.18 -7.31 20.84
C ALA A 151 7.70 -8.76 21.03
N SER A 152 6.53 -9.12 20.50
CA SER A 152 6.01 -10.48 20.38
C SER A 152 4.91 -10.58 19.31
N ILE A 153 4.71 -9.50 18.53
CA ILE A 153 3.64 -9.38 17.55
C ILE A 153 4.17 -9.90 16.21
N PRO A 154 3.55 -10.92 15.59
CA PRO A 154 3.91 -11.33 14.25
C PRO A 154 3.66 -10.18 13.29
N VAL A 155 4.68 -9.80 12.52
CA VAL A 155 4.61 -8.65 11.60
C VAL A 155 3.70 -8.96 10.42
N LYS A 156 3.78 -10.18 9.87
CA LYS A 156 3.08 -10.61 8.66
C LYS A 156 2.44 -11.99 8.77
N VAL A 157 1.43 -12.22 7.95
CA VAL A 157 0.78 -13.54 7.79
C VAL A 157 1.41 -14.39 6.68
N ASP A 158 2.04 -13.73 5.71
CA ASP A 158 2.78 -14.32 4.59
C ASP A 158 3.99 -13.42 4.23
N THR A 159 4.57 -13.58 3.04
CA THR A 159 5.69 -12.74 2.57
C THR A 159 5.39 -11.24 2.54
N THR A 160 4.13 -10.83 2.36
CA THR A 160 3.75 -9.45 2.00
C THR A 160 2.79 -8.80 2.99
N HIS A 161 1.77 -9.52 3.46
CA HIS A 161 0.63 -8.94 4.17
C HIS A 161 0.89 -8.83 5.68
N ILE A 162 0.72 -7.63 6.22
CA ILE A 162 0.86 -7.40 7.67
C ILE A 162 -0.26 -8.09 8.45
N THR A 163 0.01 -8.47 9.70
CA THR A 163 -1.08 -8.88 10.60
C THR A 163 -1.91 -7.67 11.01
N ARG A 164 -3.18 -7.91 11.35
CA ARG A 164 -4.05 -6.85 11.88
C ARG A 164 -3.55 -6.28 13.21
N GLU A 165 -2.98 -7.14 14.06
CA GLU A 165 -2.39 -6.74 15.33
C GLU A 165 -1.21 -5.81 15.11
N TYR A 166 -0.31 -6.17 14.18
CA TYR A 166 0.82 -5.32 13.84
C TYR A 166 0.39 -3.99 13.21
N GLY A 167 -0.59 -4.00 12.32
CA GLY A 167 -1.15 -2.77 11.73
C GLY A 167 -1.67 -1.78 12.76
N ARG A 168 -2.31 -2.26 13.83
CA ARG A 168 -2.73 -1.40 14.97
C ARG A 168 -1.55 -0.91 15.79
N HIS A 169 -0.57 -1.79 16.02
CA HIS A 169 0.63 -1.45 16.78
C HIS A 169 1.45 -0.34 16.11
N ILE A 170 1.62 -0.38 14.78
CA ILE A 170 2.41 0.60 14.04
C ILE A 170 1.65 1.88 13.69
N TYR A 171 0.34 1.95 13.93
CA TYR A 171 -0.46 3.13 13.54
C TYR A 171 0.11 4.46 14.05
N PRO A 172 0.49 4.61 15.35
CA PRO A 172 1.11 5.84 15.84
C PRO A 172 2.45 6.16 15.14
N ALA A 173 3.26 5.14 14.86
CA ALA A 173 4.53 5.30 14.16
C ALA A 173 4.33 5.68 12.68
N LEU A 174 3.29 5.17 12.02
CA LEU A 174 2.92 5.59 10.68
C LEU A 174 2.49 7.05 10.67
N VAL A 175 1.67 7.50 11.64
CA VAL A 175 1.28 8.92 11.76
C VAL A 175 2.50 9.81 11.95
N ALA A 176 3.45 9.41 12.82
CA ALA A 176 4.70 10.15 13.01
C ALA A 176 5.54 10.20 11.71
N LEU A 177 5.69 9.07 11.01
CA LEU A 177 6.39 8.99 9.73
C LEU A 177 5.75 9.90 8.67
N LEU A 178 4.42 9.95 8.60
CA LEU A 178 3.71 10.86 7.70
C LEU A 178 3.99 12.32 8.06
N ALA A 179 3.94 12.68 9.34
CA ALA A 179 4.19 14.03 9.81
C ALA A 179 5.64 14.50 9.52
N GLU A 180 6.63 13.62 9.73
CA GLU A 180 8.04 13.86 9.37
C GLU A 180 8.22 14.15 7.87
N ASN A 181 7.32 13.64 7.03
CA ASN A 181 7.28 13.87 5.58
C ASN A 181 6.29 14.97 5.16
N GLY A 182 5.85 15.83 6.10
CA GLY A 182 4.97 16.95 5.80
C GLY A 182 3.55 16.54 5.39
N VAL A 183 3.07 15.41 5.90
CA VAL A 183 1.70 14.92 5.73
C VAL A 183 1.03 14.80 7.09
N SER A 184 0.08 15.69 7.34
CA SER A 184 -0.75 15.63 8.54
C SER A 184 -2.05 14.91 8.23
N LEU A 185 -2.34 13.84 8.97
CA LEU A 185 -3.68 13.28 9.03
C LEU A 185 -4.46 14.11 10.06
N THR A 186 -5.11 15.18 9.63
CA THR A 186 -6.17 15.77 10.46
C THR A 186 -7.27 14.73 10.60
N PRO A 187 -7.72 14.39 11.81
CA PRO A 187 -8.99 13.72 11.95
C PRO A 187 -10.02 14.58 11.23
N GLN A 188 -10.73 14.02 10.25
CA GLN A 188 -12.00 14.61 9.89
C GLN A 188 -12.80 14.60 11.18
N ALA A 189 -13.10 15.79 11.72
CA ALA A 189 -14.10 15.93 12.75
C ALA A 189 -15.30 15.09 12.33
N GLU A 190 -15.88 14.32 13.26
CA GLU A 190 -17.08 13.52 13.09
C GLU A 190 -18.16 14.34 12.34
N ALA A 191 -18.12 14.30 11.01
CA ALA A 191 -19.11 14.88 10.15
C ALA A 191 -20.11 13.75 9.88
N ASP A 192 -21.33 13.97 10.34
CA ASP A 192 -22.53 13.16 10.10
C ASP A 192 -22.79 11.95 11.02
N SER A 193 -22.77 12.16 12.33
CA SER A 193 -23.71 11.42 13.20
C SER A 193 -24.81 12.37 13.68
N PRO A 194 -26.06 12.26 13.17
CA PRO A 194 -27.21 12.88 13.81
C PRO A 194 -27.37 12.23 15.19
N GLN A 195 -27.28 13.05 16.24
CA GLN A 195 -27.74 12.66 17.56
C GLN A 195 -29.20 12.22 17.44
N SER A 196 -29.50 10.99 17.88
CA SER A 196 -30.88 10.52 17.94
C SER A 196 -31.68 11.46 18.84
N GLU A 197 -32.60 12.21 18.22
CA GLU A 197 -33.57 13.04 18.92
C GLU A 197 -34.39 12.21 19.91
N ALA A 198 -34.68 12.86 21.02
CA ALA A 198 -35.46 12.34 22.13
C ALA A 198 -36.84 11.85 21.69
N VAL A 199 -37.21 10.65 22.13
CA VAL A 199 -38.63 10.27 22.21
C VAL A 199 -39.20 10.91 23.47
N ASP A 200 -39.69 12.13 23.32
CA ASP A 200 -40.75 12.66 24.17
C ASP A 200 -42.09 12.25 23.56
N SER A 201 -42.83 11.39 24.26
CA SER A 201 -44.28 11.31 24.12
C SER A 201 -44.86 10.85 25.45
N GLY A 202 -45.13 11.83 26.31
CA GLY A 202 -46.04 11.65 27.43
C GLY A 202 -47.50 11.46 26.96
N GLY A 203 -48.20 10.59 27.69
CA GLY A 203 -49.60 10.82 28.10
C GLY A 203 -50.72 10.29 27.21
N SER A 204 -51.31 9.16 27.57
CA SER A 204 -52.59 9.07 28.32
C SER A 204 -52.97 7.62 28.57
#